data_AF-A0A3A9HJ41-F1
#
_entry.id   AF-A0A3A9HJ41-F1
#
_cell.length_a   1.000
_cell.length_b   1.000
_cell.length_c   1.000
_cell.angle_alpha   90.00
_cell.angle_beta   90.00
_cell.angle_gamma   90.00
#
_symmetry.space_group_name_H-M   'P 1'
#
loop_
_entity.id
_entity.type
_entity.pdbx_description
1 polymer ?
#
loop_
_entity_poly.entity_id
_entity_poly.type
_entity_poly.pdbx_seq_one_letter_code
_entity_poly.pdbx_strand_id
1 'polypeptide(L)'
;MIRVLSPAEQSCLTVDAQALIYRYRTQKWLTQKQFEELITEVVAISRMRGLPGDAELVAAVLRSMGEADTAAGFWEVSLQKQESDHLFS
;
A
#
# COMPACT_ATOMS: atom_id res chain seq x y z
N MET A 1 -10.91 0.34 18.48
CA MET A 1 -11.00 1.48 17.53
C MET A 1 -10.13 1.12 16.33
N ILE A 2 -10.62 1.26 15.11
CA ILE A 2 -9.85 0.93 13.89
C ILE A 2 -9.04 2.17 13.51
N ARG A 3 -7.70 2.08 13.46
CA ARG A 3 -6.85 3.20 13.02
C ARG A 3 -7.09 3.48 11.53
N VAL A 4 -7.13 4.75 11.19
CA VAL A 4 -7.14 5.27 9.82
C VAL A 4 -5.93 6.18 9.61
N LEU A 5 -5.55 6.40 8.35
CA LEU A 5 -4.52 7.38 8.02
C LEU A 5 -4.97 8.77 8.46
N SER A 6 -4.13 9.49 9.18
CA SER A 6 -4.28 10.90 9.47
C SER A 6 -4.08 11.76 8.21
N PRO A 7 -4.58 13.00 8.17
CA PRO A 7 -4.42 13.89 7.01
C PRO A 7 -2.95 14.10 6.59
N ALA A 8 -2.03 14.13 7.57
CA ALA A 8 -0.61 14.29 7.31
C ALA A 8 0.05 13.01 6.75
N GLU A 9 -0.45 11.83 7.12
CA GLU A 9 -0.01 10.57 6.52
C GLU A 9 -0.56 10.43 5.10
N GLN A 10 -1.82 10.82 4.86
CA GLN A 10 -2.42 10.84 3.52
C GLN A 10 -1.67 11.76 2.57
N SER A 11 -1.27 12.96 2.99
CA SER A 11 -0.51 13.87 2.13
C SER A 11 0.89 13.37 1.75
N CYS A 12 1.45 12.43 2.53
CA CYS A 12 2.72 11.79 2.24
C CYS A 12 2.60 10.64 1.24
N LEU A 13 1.39 10.29 0.80
CA LEU A 13 1.11 9.10 0.00
C LEU A 13 0.29 9.45 -1.25
N THR A 14 0.60 8.80 -2.35
CA THR A 14 -0.25 8.84 -3.56
C THR A 14 -1.63 8.22 -3.27
N VAL A 15 -2.63 8.58 -4.09
CA VAL A 15 -3.98 8.02 -3.96
C VAL A 15 -3.97 6.50 -4.10
N ASP A 16 -3.16 5.95 -5.01
CA ASP A 16 -3.03 4.51 -5.22
C ASP A 16 -2.40 3.80 -4.01
N ALA A 17 -1.38 4.40 -3.39
CA ALA A 17 -0.79 3.88 -2.16
C ALA A 17 -1.79 3.86 -1.01
N GLN A 18 -2.57 4.93 -0.84
CA GLN A 18 -3.62 4.99 0.17
C GLN A 18 -4.68 3.90 -0.09
N ALA A 19 -5.14 3.75 -1.34
CA ALA A 19 -6.11 2.73 -1.71
C ALA A 19 -5.60 1.32 -1.42
N LEU A 20 -4.32 1.04 -1.70
CA LEU A 20 -3.71 -0.25 -1.42
C LEU A 20 -3.64 -0.55 0.09
N ILE A 21 -3.20 0.42 0.89
CA ILE A 21 -3.16 0.32 2.36
C ILE A 21 -4.56 0.04 2.93
N TYR A 22 -5.59 0.74 2.44
CA TYR A 22 -6.96 0.51 2.86
C TYR A 22 -7.49 -0.87 2.45
N ARG A 23 -7.18 -1.35 1.24
CA ARG A 23 -7.57 -2.70 0.80
C ARG A 23 -7.00 -3.77 1.72
N TYR A 24 -5.69 -3.72 2.00
CA TYR A 24 -5.02 -4.64 2.93
C TYR A 24 -5.65 -4.63 4.33
N ARG A 25 -6.10 -3.45 4.79
CA ARG A 25 -6.79 -3.33 6.08
C ARG A 25 -8.18 -3.96 6.07
N THR A 26 -8.98 -3.68 5.05
CA THR A 26 -10.37 -4.18 4.94
C THR A 26 -10.44 -5.69 4.77
N GLN A 27 -9.47 -6.29 4.08
CA GLN A 27 -9.36 -7.73 3.89
C GLN A 27 -8.77 -8.46 5.11
N LYS A 28 -8.44 -7.72 6.19
CA LYS A 28 -7.88 -8.24 7.45
C LYS A 28 -6.60 -9.07 7.27
N TRP A 29 -5.83 -8.78 6.22
CA TRP A 29 -4.54 -9.43 5.99
C TRP A 29 -3.49 -8.99 7.02
N LEU A 30 -3.64 -7.77 7.53
CA LEU A 30 -2.75 -7.21 8.55
C LEU A 30 -3.45 -7.13 9.90
N THR A 31 -2.72 -7.51 10.95
CA THR A 31 -3.07 -7.14 12.32
C THR A 31 -3.00 -5.62 12.49
N GLN A 32 -3.62 -5.08 13.56
CA GLN A 32 -3.56 -3.65 13.86
C GLN A 32 -2.11 -3.15 14.01
N LYS A 33 -1.24 -3.97 14.61
CA LYS A 33 0.18 -3.65 14.78
C LYS A 33 0.93 -3.60 13.45
N GLN A 34 0.74 -4.62 12.59
CA GLN A 34 1.37 -4.63 11.25
C GLN A 34 0.87 -3.47 10.39
N PHE A 35 -0.41 -3.10 10.50
CA PHE A 35 -0.94 -1.93 9.80
C PHE A 35 -0.27 -0.62 10.24
N GLU A 36 0.00 -0.46 11.53
CA GLU A 36 0.72 0.69 12.08
C GLU A 36 2.18 0.73 11.63
N GLU A 37 2.85 -0.42 11.62
CA GLU A 37 4.22 -0.57 11.14
C GLU A 37 4.31 -0.22 9.65
N LEU A 38 3.41 -0.75 8.81
CA LEU A 38 3.33 -0.45 7.39
C LEU A 38 3.21 1.07 7.13
N ILE A 39 2.26 1.74 7.79
CA ILE A 39 2.07 3.19 7.61
C ILE A 39 3.31 3.96 8.04
N THR A 40 3.85 3.62 9.20
CA THR A 40 5.03 4.30 9.76
C THR A 40 6.20 4.21 8.80
N GLU A 41 6.46 3.02 8.27
CA GLU A 41 7.61 2.75 7.43
C GLU A 41 7.47 3.36 6.03
N VAL A 42 6.30 3.22 5.39
CA VAL A 42 6.03 3.86 4.08
C VAL A 42 6.14 5.38 4.21
N VAL A 43 5.59 5.98 5.26
CA VAL A 43 5.68 7.44 5.47
C VAL A 43 7.12 7.88 5.78
N ALA A 44 7.87 7.11 6.57
CA ALA A 44 9.28 7.40 6.83
C ALA A 44 10.09 7.40 5.53
N ILE A 45 9.93 6.36 4.70
CA ILE A 45 10.66 6.24 3.43
C ILE A 45 10.25 7.35 2.47
N SER A 46 8.97 7.68 2.38
CA SER A 46 8.47 8.80 1.56
C SER A 46 9.13 10.12 1.95
N ARG A 47 9.18 10.41 3.26
CA ARG A 47 9.82 11.62 3.79
C ARG A 47 11.32 11.65 3.51
N MET A 48 12.02 10.53 3.69
CA MET A 48 13.46 10.44 3.39
C MET A 48 13.75 10.67 1.91
N ARG A 49 12.89 10.18 1.02
CA ARG A 49 13.03 10.36 -0.44
C ARG A 49 12.61 11.76 -0.90
N GLY A 50 11.86 12.49 -0.09
CA GLY A 50 11.24 13.76 -0.51
C GLY A 50 10.18 13.57 -1.60
N LEU A 51 9.67 12.35 -1.76
CA LEU A 51 8.69 11.96 -2.77
C LEU A 51 7.50 11.31 -2.08
N PRO A 52 6.26 11.51 -2.59
CA PRO A 52 5.10 10.83 -2.04
C PRO A 52 5.26 9.31 -2.19
N GLY A 53 4.85 8.57 -1.16
CA GLY A 53 4.86 7.11 -1.19
C GLY A 53 3.89 6.59 -2.23
N ASP A 54 4.41 5.80 -3.16
CA ASP A 54 3.65 5.15 -4.20
C ASP A 54 3.26 3.71 -3.81
N ALA A 55 2.42 3.10 -4.63
CA ALA A 55 1.92 1.77 -4.36
C ALA A 55 3.05 0.71 -4.45
N GLU A 56 4.10 0.96 -5.26
CA GLU A 56 5.30 0.12 -5.29
C GLU A 56 6.06 0.14 -3.96
N LEU A 57 6.18 1.30 -3.33
CA LEU A 57 6.78 1.41 -2.00
C LEU A 57 5.97 0.64 -0.95
N VAL A 58 4.65 0.77 -0.98
CA VAL A 58 3.77 0.00 -0.09
C VAL A 58 3.98 -1.50 -0.29
N ALA A 59 4.06 -1.96 -1.54
CA ALA A 59 4.36 -3.35 -1.87
C ALA A 59 5.72 -3.81 -1.35
N ALA A 60 6.75 -2.98 -1.50
CA ALA A 60 8.10 -3.29 -1.06
C ALA A 60 8.15 -3.43 0.47
N VAL A 61 7.48 -2.54 1.21
CA VAL A 61 7.39 -2.63 2.67
C VAL A 61 6.61 -3.88 3.09
N LEU A 62 5.48 -4.16 2.46
CA LEU A 62 4.73 -5.41 2.70
C LEU A 62 5.59 -6.66 2.48
N ARG A 63 6.37 -6.72 1.40
CA ARG A 63 7.31 -7.81 1.16
C ARG A 63 8.38 -7.90 2.25
N SER A 64 8.92 -6.78 2.71
CA SER A 64 9.91 -6.72 3.79
C SER A 64 9.36 -7.19 5.13
N MET A 65 8.06 -6.99 5.37
CA MET A 65 7.37 -7.47 6.58
C MET A 65 7.12 -8.99 6.58
N GLY A 66 7.53 -9.72 5.54
CA GLY A 66 7.27 -11.15 5.39
C GLY A 66 5.89 -11.48 4.82
N GLU A 67 5.11 -10.46 4.42
CA GLU A 67 3.79 -10.61 3.76
C GLU A 67 3.95 -10.79 2.23
N ALA A 68 5.13 -11.22 1.79
CA ALA A 68 5.54 -11.25 0.39
C ALA A 68 4.75 -12.27 -0.46
N ASP A 69 4.34 -13.39 0.13
CA ASP A 69 3.54 -14.43 -0.55
C ASP A 69 2.16 -13.91 -0.99
N THR A 70 1.56 -13.00 -0.21
CA THR A 70 0.25 -12.41 -0.52
C THR A 70 0.38 -11.23 -1.48
N ALA A 71 1.48 -10.46 -1.40
CA ALA A 71 1.69 -9.28 -2.23
C ALA A 71 2.13 -9.63 -3.67
N ALA A 72 3.02 -10.61 -3.86
CA ALA A 72 3.57 -10.94 -5.17
C ALA A 72 2.49 -11.42 -6.16
N GLY A 73 1.60 -12.32 -5.74
CA GLY A 73 0.51 -12.81 -6.60
C GLY A 73 -0.58 -11.77 -6.89
N PHE A 74 -0.70 -10.71 -6.07
CA PHE A 74 -1.74 -9.68 -6.24
C PHE A 74 -1.35 -8.53 -7.16
N TRP A 75 -0.06 -8.23 -7.27
CA TRP A 75 0.44 -7.25 -8.24
C TRP A 75 0.22 -7.72 -9.68
N GLU A 76 0.49 -9.00 -9.96
CA GLU A 76 0.18 -9.59 -11.27
C GLU A 76 -1.31 -9.50 -11.62
N VAL A 77 -2.21 -9.73 -10.65
CA VAL A 77 -3.66 -9.66 -10.89
C VAL A 77 -4.15 -8.21 -11.06
N SER A 78 -3.60 -7.27 -10.29
CA SER A 78 -4.04 -5.86 -10.35
C SER A 78 -3.50 -5.15 -11.61
N LEU A 79 -2.28 -5.46 -12.06
CA LEU A 79 -1.74 -4.96 -13.33
C LEU A 79 -2.50 -5.53 -14.53
N GLN A 80 -2.78 -6.85 -14.55
CA GLN A 80 -3.55 -7.46 -15.63
C GLN A 80 -4.96 -6.86 -15.76
N LYS A 81 -5.61 -6.54 -14.63
CA LYS A 81 -6.95 -5.96 -14.65
C LYS A 81 -6.94 -4.52 -15.19
N GLN A 82 -5.88 -3.75 -14.90
CA GLN A 82 -5.72 -2.40 -15.42
C GLN A 82 -5.35 -2.40 -16.92
N GLU A 83 -4.51 -3.33 -17.38
CA GLU A 83 -4.20 -3.47 -18.82
C GLU A 83 -5.42 -3.95 -19.63
N SER A 84 -6.28 -4.79 -19.06
CA SER A 84 -7.47 -5.28 -19.77
C SER A 84 -8.53 -4.20 -19.97
N ASP A 85 -8.73 -3.29 -19.01
CA ASP A 85 -9.67 -2.17 -19.15
C ASP A 85 -9.21 -1.12 -20.19
N HIS A 86 -7.89 -1.02 -20.46
CA HIS A 86 -7.35 -0.09 -21.46
C HIS A 86 -7.35 -0.64 -22.90
N LEU A 87 -7.56 -1.94 -23.11
CA LEU A 87 -7.56 -2.57 -24.44
C LEU A 87 -8.97 -2.70 -25.06
N PHE A 88 -10.03 -2.26 -24.36
CA PHE A 88 -11.42 -2.30 -24.83
C PHE A 88 -12.12 -0.92 -24.91
N SER A 89 -11.38 0.18 -25.10
CA SER A 89 -11.95 1.50 -25.48
C SER A 89 -11.71 1.83 -26.95
#